data_AF-A0A3B9C1W7-F1
#
_entry.id   AF-A0A3B9C1W7-F1
#
_cell.length_a   1.000
_cell.length_b   1.000
_cell.length_c   1.000
_cell.angle_alpha   90.00
_cell.angle_beta   90.00
_cell.angle_gamma   90.00
#
_symmetry.space_group_name_H-M   'P 1'
#
loop_
_entity.id
_entity.type
_entity.pdbx_description
1 polymer ?
#
loop_
_entity_poly.entity_id
_entity_poly.type
_entity_poly.pdbx_seq_one_letter_code
_entity_poly.pdbx_strand_id
1 'polypeptide(L)'
;MAKQMDLIDFIRKKMRMSHIYQPVMIRSLILNGGQMKTSDIAKELLSYDVSQQEYYSNVVNKMVGTVLRNHGIVQKDRDSYVLSNFASLDEHQINAIVAECNRKINEFINDRGETVWQHRRRNRKPVPGSIRYEVLRRASFRCELCGIAADQKALEVDHIVPKNLGGDDEMHNYQALCYTCNSQKRDTDQTDFRGLVDIYNQRDENCDFCYMKSRSVVYETNLAVGFFDLYPVTLYHMLIILKRHVCDYFGLLQPEINAINDIIKQAKQDIEAKDRSVMGFNIGANCGVHAGQTILHCHLHLIPRRAGDVEDPIGGVRNVIPGQGNYKKFLH
;
A
#
# COMPACT_ATOMS: atom_id res chain seq x y z
N MET A 1 12.85 -27.76 -42.17
CA MET A 1 13.68 -26.53 -42.25
C MET A 1 12.84 -25.26 -42.31
N ALA A 2 11.81 -25.14 -43.15
CA ALA A 2 10.97 -23.93 -43.25
C ALA A 2 10.31 -23.46 -41.92
N LYS A 3 9.76 -24.37 -41.10
CA LYS A 3 9.17 -24.03 -39.78
C LYS A 3 10.18 -23.53 -38.73
N GLN A 4 11.46 -23.92 -38.83
CA GLN A 4 12.50 -23.50 -37.89
C GLN A 4 12.94 -22.06 -38.16
N MET A 5 13.05 -21.68 -39.45
CA MET A 5 13.28 -20.30 -39.87
C MET A 5 12.13 -19.37 -39.47
N ASP A 6 10.88 -19.83 -39.57
CA ASP A 6 9.69 -19.06 -39.16
C ASP A 6 9.63 -18.83 -37.63
N LEU A 7 10.01 -19.82 -36.81
CA LEU A 7 10.05 -19.66 -35.35
C LEU A 7 11.14 -18.67 -34.91
N ILE A 8 12.32 -18.71 -35.54
CA ILE A 8 13.40 -17.76 -35.28
C ILE A 8 12.99 -16.34 -35.73
N ASP A 9 12.36 -16.20 -36.88
CA ASP A 9 11.85 -14.92 -37.36
C ASP A 9 10.73 -14.37 -36.47
N PHE A 10 9.86 -15.24 -35.95
CA PHE A 10 8.87 -14.85 -34.95
C PHE A 10 9.56 -14.31 -33.68
N ILE A 11 10.52 -15.03 -33.11
CA ILE A 11 11.24 -14.61 -31.90
C ILE A 11 11.98 -13.29 -32.12
N ARG A 12 12.62 -13.10 -33.29
CA ARG A 12 13.47 -11.92 -33.55
C ARG A 12 12.70 -10.69 -34.00
N LYS A 13 11.64 -10.86 -34.81
CA LYS A 13 10.99 -9.74 -35.52
C LYS A 13 9.55 -9.49 -35.07
N LYS A 14 8.85 -10.50 -34.54
CA LYS A 14 7.40 -10.42 -34.23
C LYS A 14 7.09 -10.50 -32.74
N MET A 15 7.93 -11.16 -31.95
CA MET A 15 7.74 -11.32 -30.51
C MET A 15 7.91 -9.98 -29.81
N ARG A 16 6.83 -9.47 -29.21
CA ARG A 16 6.86 -8.26 -28.37
C ARG A 16 7.09 -8.69 -26.93
N MET A 17 8.19 -8.24 -26.36
CA MET A 17 8.56 -8.60 -24.99
C MET A 17 7.82 -7.75 -23.96
N SER A 18 6.58 -8.15 -23.64
CA SER A 18 5.84 -7.61 -22.48
C SER A 18 6.08 -8.42 -21.20
N HIS A 19 6.35 -9.72 -21.32
CA HIS A 19 6.68 -10.69 -20.27
C HIS A 19 7.59 -11.78 -20.86
N ILE A 20 8.27 -12.53 -20.00
CA ILE A 20 9.16 -13.64 -20.37
C ILE A 20 8.45 -14.94 -20.77
N TYR A 21 7.11 -14.98 -20.73
CA TYR A 21 6.36 -16.23 -20.83
C TYR A 21 6.46 -16.90 -22.21
N GLN A 22 6.42 -16.11 -23.27
CA GLN A 22 6.52 -16.60 -24.64
C GLN A 22 7.87 -17.29 -24.91
N PRO A 23 9.03 -16.66 -24.61
CA PRO A 23 10.32 -17.32 -24.84
C PRO A 23 10.54 -18.53 -23.92
N VAL A 24 10.07 -18.51 -22.67
CA VAL A 24 10.17 -19.67 -21.77
C VAL A 24 9.35 -20.84 -22.29
N MET A 25 8.09 -20.62 -22.70
CA MET A 25 7.24 -21.68 -23.24
C MET A 25 7.82 -22.30 -24.52
N ILE A 26 8.31 -21.47 -25.45
CA ILE A 26 8.93 -21.95 -26.69
C ILE A 26 10.18 -22.78 -26.37
N ARG A 27 11.05 -22.30 -25.47
CA ARG A 27 12.26 -23.02 -25.05
C ARG A 27 11.92 -24.36 -24.38
N SER A 28 10.97 -24.37 -23.44
CA SER A 28 10.58 -25.58 -22.71
C SER A 28 9.98 -26.64 -23.63
N LEU A 29 9.18 -26.23 -24.64
CA LEU A 29 8.68 -27.15 -25.65
C LEU A 29 9.81 -27.72 -26.52
N ILE A 30 10.77 -26.90 -26.97
CA ILE A 30 11.91 -27.37 -27.77
C ILE A 30 12.77 -28.38 -26.99
N LEU A 31 13.07 -28.09 -25.73
CA LEU A 31 13.90 -28.97 -24.89
C LEU A 31 13.22 -30.31 -24.54
N ASN A 32 11.88 -30.38 -24.62
CA ASN A 32 11.10 -31.58 -24.32
C ASN A 32 10.53 -32.24 -25.60
N GLY A 33 11.25 -32.17 -26.71
CA GLY A 33 10.88 -32.88 -27.94
C GLY A 33 9.62 -32.35 -28.63
N GLY A 34 9.23 -31.10 -28.34
CA GLY A 34 8.09 -30.42 -28.95
C GLY A 34 6.76 -30.53 -28.19
N GLN A 35 6.71 -31.30 -27.09
CA GLN A 35 5.47 -31.50 -26.32
C GLN A 35 5.73 -31.53 -24.82
N MET A 36 4.90 -30.83 -24.05
CA MET A 36 4.99 -30.76 -22.60
C MET A 36 3.61 -30.53 -22.00
N LYS A 37 3.33 -31.09 -20.81
CA LYS A 37 2.05 -30.84 -20.12
C LYS A 37 1.98 -29.39 -19.65
N THR A 38 0.81 -28.79 -19.71
CA THR A 38 0.57 -27.41 -19.24
C THR A 38 1.03 -27.18 -17.80
N SER A 39 0.84 -28.17 -16.92
CA SER A 39 1.29 -28.12 -15.53
C SER A 39 2.81 -28.00 -15.39
N ASP A 40 3.57 -28.61 -16.29
CA ASP A 40 5.02 -28.59 -16.23
C ASP A 40 5.57 -27.32 -16.89
N ILE A 41 4.94 -26.83 -17.96
CA ILE A 41 5.24 -25.50 -18.52
C ILE A 41 4.99 -24.41 -17.47
N ALA A 42 3.92 -24.53 -16.67
CA ALA A 42 3.64 -23.58 -15.59
C ALA A 42 4.74 -23.59 -14.51
N LYS A 43 5.30 -24.75 -14.15
CA LYS A 43 6.46 -24.84 -13.23
C LYS A 43 7.70 -24.14 -13.82
N GLU A 44 7.95 -24.32 -15.11
CA GLU A 44 9.03 -23.64 -15.82
C GLU A 44 8.85 -22.12 -15.84
N LEU A 45 7.63 -21.62 -15.95
CA LEU A 45 7.36 -20.18 -15.89
C LEU A 45 7.53 -19.61 -14.47
N LEU A 46 7.10 -20.38 -13.45
CA LEU A 46 7.25 -20.00 -12.04
C LEU A 46 8.72 -19.84 -11.61
N SER A 47 9.64 -20.58 -12.23
CA SER A 47 11.08 -20.47 -11.94
C SER A 47 11.71 -19.14 -12.37
N TYR A 48 10.96 -18.26 -13.03
CA TYR A 48 11.42 -16.92 -13.40
C TYR A 48 10.54 -15.80 -12.81
N ASP A 49 9.55 -16.14 -11.98
CA ASP A 49 8.78 -15.15 -11.25
C ASP A 49 9.58 -14.68 -10.03
N VAL A 50 10.23 -13.52 -10.17
CA VAL A 50 11.08 -12.92 -9.13
C VAL A 50 10.31 -12.74 -7.82
N SER A 51 9.03 -12.38 -7.87
CA SER A 51 8.22 -12.17 -6.66
C SER A 51 7.93 -13.46 -5.91
N GLN A 52 7.68 -14.55 -6.64
CA GLN A 52 7.50 -15.88 -6.05
C GLN A 52 8.83 -16.44 -5.54
N GLN A 53 9.92 -16.23 -6.28
CA GLN A 53 11.27 -16.61 -5.84
C GLN A 53 11.67 -15.89 -4.56
N GLU A 54 11.42 -14.58 -4.45
CA GLU A 54 11.66 -13.81 -3.22
C GLU A 54 10.77 -14.27 -2.06
N TYR A 55 9.49 -14.56 -2.32
CA TYR A 55 8.57 -15.09 -1.32
C TYR A 55 9.07 -16.43 -0.76
N TYR A 56 9.34 -17.41 -1.62
CA TYR A 56 9.82 -18.72 -1.18
C TYR A 56 11.23 -18.65 -0.60
N SER A 57 12.09 -17.76 -1.09
CA SER A 57 13.40 -17.49 -0.46
C SER A 57 13.23 -16.98 0.98
N ASN A 58 12.24 -16.12 1.23
CA ASN A 58 11.90 -15.68 2.59
C ASN A 58 11.35 -16.84 3.44
N VAL A 59 10.47 -17.69 2.90
CA VAL A 59 9.96 -18.88 3.61
C VAL A 59 11.10 -19.83 3.96
N VAL A 60 11.99 -20.12 3.01
CA VAL A 60 13.19 -20.93 3.21
C VAL A 60 14.07 -20.30 4.28
N ASN A 61 14.33 -18.99 4.22
CA ASN A 61 15.24 -18.35 5.17
C ASN A 61 14.68 -18.16 6.58
N LYS A 62 13.40 -17.81 6.71
CA LYS A 62 12.80 -17.45 8.00
C LYS A 62 12.14 -18.63 8.69
N MET A 63 11.56 -19.56 7.94
CA MET A 63 10.79 -20.68 8.49
C MET A 63 11.57 -21.97 8.39
N VAL A 64 11.71 -22.53 7.19
CA VAL A 64 12.22 -23.90 7.00
C VAL A 64 13.69 -24.00 7.39
N GLY A 65 14.52 -23.11 6.87
CA GLY A 65 15.94 -23.04 7.14
C GLY A 65 16.27 -22.64 8.58
N THR A 66 15.44 -21.83 9.25
CA THR A 66 15.61 -21.55 10.68
C THR A 66 15.32 -22.80 11.51
N VAL A 67 14.20 -23.48 11.25
CA VAL A 67 13.81 -24.69 11.98
C VAL A 67 14.86 -25.78 11.82
N LEU A 68 15.28 -26.08 10.59
CA LEU A 68 16.25 -27.14 10.33
C LEU A 68 17.66 -26.81 10.87
N ARG A 69 18.07 -25.53 10.87
CA ARG A 69 19.31 -25.09 11.53
C ARG A 69 19.26 -25.24 13.05
N ASN A 70 18.14 -24.86 13.67
CA ASN A 70 17.97 -24.99 15.12
C ASN A 70 18.02 -26.46 15.58
N HIS A 71 17.66 -27.39 14.71
CA HIS A 71 17.77 -28.84 14.97
C HIS A 71 19.10 -29.43 14.50
N GLY A 72 20.06 -28.62 14.04
CA GLY A 72 21.37 -29.09 13.60
C GLY A 72 21.35 -29.98 12.34
N ILE A 73 20.25 -29.96 11.58
CA ILE A 73 20.07 -30.80 10.38
C ILE A 73 20.75 -30.19 9.15
N VAL A 74 20.75 -28.86 9.04
CA VAL A 74 21.38 -28.12 7.95
C VAL A 74 22.28 -27.00 8.47
N GLN A 75 23.30 -26.65 7.71
CA GLN A 75 24.12 -25.45 7.87
C GLN A 75 23.82 -24.47 6.73
N LYS A 76 23.94 -23.17 6.99
CA LYS A 76 23.78 -22.13 5.96
C LYS A 76 25.15 -21.62 5.52
N ASP A 77 25.44 -21.71 4.23
CA ASP A 77 26.60 -21.11 3.59
C ASP A 77 26.15 -20.06 2.57
N ARG A 78 26.31 -18.78 2.92
CA ARG A 78 25.81 -17.63 2.15
C ARG A 78 24.33 -17.80 1.77
N ASP A 79 24.04 -17.97 0.48
CA ASP A 79 22.70 -18.13 -0.08
C ASP A 79 22.29 -19.60 -0.28
N SER A 80 23.04 -20.54 0.31
CA SER A 80 22.80 -21.98 0.18
C SER A 80 22.66 -22.68 1.54
N TYR A 81 22.02 -23.85 1.54
CA TYR A 81 21.92 -24.74 2.69
C TYR A 81 22.60 -26.07 2.38
N VAL A 82 23.35 -26.58 3.35
CA VAL A 82 24.07 -27.85 3.28
C VAL A 82 23.52 -28.77 4.34
N LEU A 83 23.10 -29.98 3.96
CA LEU A 83 22.67 -31.00 4.92
C LEU A 83 23.89 -31.48 5.73
N SER A 84 23.78 -31.41 7.06
CA SER A 84 24.84 -31.86 7.96
C SER A 84 25.09 -33.35 7.77
N ASN A 85 26.37 -33.73 7.63
CA ASN A 85 26.82 -35.12 7.46
C ASN A 85 26.34 -35.83 6.19
N PHE A 86 25.94 -35.09 5.13
CA PHE A 86 25.56 -35.70 3.86
C PHE A 86 26.67 -36.58 3.26
N ALA A 87 27.94 -36.16 3.39
CA ALA A 87 29.09 -36.89 2.85
C ALA A 87 29.33 -38.27 3.49
N SER A 88 28.73 -38.54 4.66
CA SER A 88 28.82 -39.85 5.33
C SER A 88 27.64 -40.78 5.04
N LEU A 89 26.68 -40.35 4.21
CA LEU A 89 25.53 -41.18 3.84
C LEU A 89 25.87 -42.07 2.65
N ASP A 90 25.54 -43.36 2.76
CA ASP A 90 25.58 -44.28 1.62
C ASP A 90 24.28 -44.21 0.79
N GLU A 91 24.29 -44.82 -0.39
CA GLU A 91 23.15 -44.81 -1.32
C GLU A 91 21.89 -45.43 -0.71
N HIS A 92 22.03 -46.46 0.12
CA HIS A 92 20.91 -47.11 0.78
C HIS A 92 20.27 -46.18 1.84
N GLN A 93 21.09 -45.49 2.62
CA GLN A 93 20.65 -44.49 3.60
C GLN A 93 19.98 -43.30 2.92
N ILE A 94 20.52 -42.79 1.81
CA ILE A 94 19.91 -41.71 1.02
C ILE A 94 18.53 -42.15 0.52
N ASN A 95 18.42 -43.34 -0.07
CA ASN A 95 17.15 -43.86 -0.57
C ASN A 95 16.12 -44.05 0.55
N ALA A 96 16.54 -44.52 1.73
CA ALA A 96 15.68 -44.64 2.90
C ALA A 96 15.16 -43.28 3.38
N ILE A 97 16.03 -42.25 3.44
CA ILE A 97 15.65 -40.88 3.82
C ILE A 97 14.67 -40.28 2.79
N VAL A 98 14.94 -40.44 1.49
CA VAL A 98 14.05 -39.95 0.42
C VAL A 98 12.69 -40.66 0.48
N ALA A 99 12.67 -41.98 0.70
CA ALA A 99 11.44 -42.74 0.86
C ALA A 99 10.61 -42.24 2.05
N GLU A 100 11.27 -41.94 3.17
CA GLU A 100 10.63 -41.42 4.38
C GLU A 100 10.10 -39.98 4.18
N CYS A 101 10.86 -39.11 3.51
CA CYS A 101 10.39 -37.78 3.10
C CYS A 101 9.15 -37.88 2.20
N ASN A 102 9.18 -38.76 1.20
CA ASN A 102 8.05 -38.99 0.30
C ASN A 102 6.84 -39.55 1.04
N ARG A 103 7.05 -40.47 1.99
CA ARG A 103 5.99 -40.97 2.87
C ARG A 103 5.34 -39.84 3.65
N LYS A 104 6.13 -38.97 4.29
CA LYS A 104 5.62 -37.79 5.04
C LYS A 104 4.90 -36.78 4.17
N ILE A 105 5.40 -36.52 2.96
CA ILE A 105 4.74 -35.66 1.97
C ILE A 105 3.39 -36.27 1.57
N ASN A 106 3.36 -37.58 1.29
CA ASN A 106 2.15 -38.29 0.91
C ASN A 106 1.14 -38.39 2.05
N GLU A 107 1.58 -38.66 3.29
CA GLU A 107 0.75 -38.59 4.51
C GLU A 107 0.12 -37.21 4.64
N PHE A 108 0.91 -36.13 4.53
CA PHE A 108 0.38 -34.78 4.59
C PHE A 108 -0.64 -34.47 3.46
N ILE A 109 -0.43 -35.02 2.26
CA ILE A 109 -1.35 -34.88 1.13
C ILE A 109 -2.64 -35.71 1.35
N ASN A 110 -2.52 -36.92 1.93
CA ASN A 110 -3.61 -37.89 2.10
C ASN A 110 -4.45 -37.63 3.35
N ASP A 111 -3.85 -37.26 4.49
CA ASP A 111 -4.53 -36.94 5.75
C ASP A 111 -5.47 -35.75 5.64
N ARG A 112 -5.26 -34.90 4.63
CA ARG A 112 -6.16 -33.78 4.34
C ARG A 112 -7.20 -34.08 3.24
N GLY A 113 -7.26 -35.33 2.76
CA GLY A 113 -8.24 -35.86 1.81
C GLY A 113 -8.31 -35.14 0.46
N GLU A 114 -9.14 -35.68 -0.45
CA GLU A 114 -9.58 -34.98 -1.69
C GLU A 114 -10.27 -33.64 -1.39
N THR A 115 -10.65 -33.38 -0.14
CA THR A 115 -11.07 -32.09 0.38
C THR A 115 -10.04 -30.99 0.13
N VAL A 116 -8.73 -31.22 0.22
CA VAL A 116 -7.74 -30.20 -0.18
C VAL A 116 -7.75 -29.92 -1.68
N TRP A 117 -8.04 -30.92 -2.51
CA TRP A 117 -8.21 -30.70 -3.95
C TRP A 117 -9.56 -30.06 -4.28
N GLN A 118 -10.61 -30.20 -3.47
CA GLN A 118 -11.85 -29.41 -3.62
C GLN A 118 -11.69 -27.97 -3.10
N HIS A 119 -10.92 -27.75 -2.04
CA HIS A 119 -10.63 -26.40 -1.53
C HIS A 119 -9.58 -25.65 -2.36
N ARG A 120 -8.67 -26.36 -3.06
CA ARG A 120 -7.80 -25.78 -4.10
C ARG A 120 -8.46 -25.69 -5.48
N ARG A 121 -9.50 -26.50 -5.77
CA ARG A 121 -10.39 -26.34 -6.94
C ARG A 121 -11.49 -25.30 -6.72
N ARG A 122 -11.67 -24.76 -5.51
CA ARG A 122 -12.42 -23.50 -5.33
C ARG A 122 -11.59 -22.35 -5.89
N ASN A 123 -11.68 -22.20 -7.21
CA ASN A 123 -11.48 -20.96 -7.96
C ASN A 123 -10.41 -20.02 -7.39
N ARG A 124 -9.14 -20.40 -7.33
CA ARG A 124 -8.13 -19.39 -7.69
C ARG A 124 -8.00 -19.43 -9.21
N LYS A 125 -9.09 -19.12 -9.91
CA LYS A 125 -8.91 -18.54 -11.24
C LYS A 125 -8.14 -17.25 -10.96
N PRO A 126 -6.94 -17.06 -11.53
CA PRO A 126 -6.34 -15.73 -11.55
C PRO A 126 -7.43 -14.80 -12.05
N VAL A 127 -7.66 -13.67 -11.37
CA VAL A 127 -8.62 -12.67 -11.84
C VAL A 127 -8.33 -12.45 -13.32
N PRO A 128 -9.28 -12.75 -14.23
CA PRO A 128 -9.05 -12.67 -15.66
C PRO A 128 -8.39 -11.34 -16.00
N GLY A 129 -7.42 -11.33 -16.91
CA GLY A 129 -6.67 -10.11 -17.24
C GLY A 129 -7.59 -8.93 -17.63
N SER A 130 -8.73 -9.23 -18.24
CA SER A 130 -9.80 -8.27 -18.54
C SER A 130 -10.45 -7.69 -17.27
N ILE A 131 -10.87 -8.53 -16.33
CA ILE A 131 -11.44 -8.09 -15.04
C ILE A 131 -10.39 -7.31 -14.25
N ARG A 132 -9.14 -7.78 -14.22
CA ARG A 132 -8.04 -7.08 -13.56
C ARG A 132 -7.85 -5.68 -14.15
N TYR A 133 -7.85 -5.58 -15.48
CA TYR A 133 -7.74 -4.28 -16.15
C TYR A 133 -8.94 -3.37 -15.85
N GLU A 134 -10.18 -3.90 -15.85
CA GLU A 134 -11.37 -3.11 -15.55
C GLU A 134 -11.39 -2.61 -14.11
N VAL A 135 -10.97 -3.42 -13.14
CA VAL A 135 -10.86 -3.01 -11.72
C VAL A 135 -9.82 -1.91 -11.57
N LEU A 136 -8.64 -2.06 -12.18
CA LEU A 136 -7.59 -1.04 -12.13
C LEU A 136 -7.99 0.24 -12.89
N ARG A 137 -8.66 0.11 -14.03
CA ARG A 137 -9.19 1.25 -14.80
C ARG A 137 -10.24 2.01 -14.00
N ARG A 138 -11.17 1.29 -13.33
CA ARG A 138 -12.18 1.89 -12.44
C ARG A 138 -11.50 2.68 -11.32
N ALA A 139 -10.49 2.10 -10.70
CA ALA A 139 -9.73 2.74 -9.64
C ALA A 139 -8.78 3.86 -10.14
N SER A 140 -8.86 4.26 -11.41
CA SER A 140 -7.94 5.22 -12.04
C SER A 140 -6.46 4.87 -11.80
N PHE A 141 -6.13 3.58 -11.77
CA PHE A 141 -4.81 3.05 -11.43
C PHE A 141 -4.25 3.55 -10.10
N ARG A 142 -5.11 3.72 -9.08
CA ARG A 142 -4.75 4.08 -7.71
C ARG A 142 -5.25 3.03 -6.72
N CYS A 143 -4.56 2.94 -5.59
CA CYS A 143 -5.02 2.15 -4.45
C CYS A 143 -6.31 2.76 -3.91
N GLU A 144 -7.36 1.95 -3.83
CA GLU A 144 -8.67 2.34 -3.34
C GLU A 144 -8.66 2.66 -1.83
N LEU A 145 -7.71 2.14 -1.05
CA LEU A 145 -7.55 2.52 0.36
C LEU A 145 -6.73 3.81 0.57
N CYS A 146 -5.51 3.89 0.01
CA CYS A 146 -4.55 4.96 0.34
C CYS A 146 -4.28 5.96 -0.79
N GLY A 147 -4.87 5.79 -1.96
CA GLY A 147 -4.75 6.70 -3.09
C GLY A 147 -3.42 6.68 -3.85
N ILE A 148 -2.42 5.89 -3.40
CA ILE A 148 -1.12 5.79 -4.08
C ILE A 148 -1.28 5.28 -5.51
N ALA A 149 -0.56 5.86 -6.47
CA ALA A 149 -0.64 5.50 -7.87
C ALA A 149 0.12 4.21 -8.19
N ALA A 150 -0.32 3.49 -9.23
CA ALA A 150 0.22 2.19 -9.63
C ALA A 150 1.69 2.25 -10.11
N ASP A 151 2.15 3.41 -10.58
CA ASP A 151 3.53 3.68 -10.95
C ASP A 151 4.45 3.90 -9.74
N GLN A 152 3.88 4.41 -8.63
CA GLN A 152 4.58 4.57 -7.35
C GLN A 152 4.57 3.28 -6.53
N LYS A 153 3.49 2.48 -6.62
CA LYS A 153 3.36 1.24 -5.86
C LYS A 153 2.44 0.24 -6.55
N ALA A 154 2.92 -1.01 -6.69
CA ALA A 154 2.17 -2.08 -7.33
C ALA A 154 0.79 -2.30 -6.68
N LEU A 155 -0.23 -2.40 -7.54
CA LEU A 155 -1.62 -2.65 -7.16
C LEU A 155 -2.02 -4.12 -7.43
N GLU A 156 -2.87 -4.61 -6.55
CA GLU A 156 -3.47 -5.94 -6.55
C GLU A 156 -5.00 -5.80 -6.62
N VAL A 157 -5.66 -6.80 -7.18
CA VAL A 157 -7.12 -6.89 -7.16
C VAL A 157 -7.49 -7.81 -6.01
N ASP A 158 -8.14 -7.24 -5.01
CA ASP A 158 -8.57 -7.89 -3.78
C ASP A 158 -10.09 -8.04 -3.73
N HIS A 159 -10.57 -9.05 -2.99
CA HIS A 159 -12.00 -9.25 -2.76
C HIS A 159 -12.49 -8.34 -1.63
N ILE A 160 -13.61 -7.63 -1.84
CA ILE A 160 -14.26 -6.81 -0.81
C ILE A 160 -14.70 -7.72 0.32
N VAL A 161 -15.63 -8.65 0.02
CA VAL A 161 -15.97 -9.76 0.90
C VAL A 161 -14.95 -10.88 0.66
N PRO A 162 -14.11 -11.21 1.66
CA PRO A 162 -13.15 -12.30 1.54
C PRO A 162 -13.83 -13.64 1.21
N LYS A 163 -13.14 -14.49 0.44
CA LYS A 163 -13.69 -15.79 0.01
C LYS A 163 -14.04 -16.74 1.15
N ASN A 164 -13.24 -16.73 2.22
CA ASN A 164 -13.51 -17.52 3.42
C ASN A 164 -14.79 -17.07 4.15
N LEU A 165 -15.28 -15.86 3.86
CA LEU A 165 -16.53 -15.30 4.35
C LEU A 165 -17.66 -15.34 3.29
N GLY A 166 -17.46 -16.06 2.19
CA GLY A 166 -18.50 -16.30 1.17
C GLY A 166 -18.50 -15.32 -0.01
N GLY A 167 -17.49 -14.47 -0.15
CA GLY A 167 -17.39 -13.58 -1.31
C GLY A 167 -17.21 -14.32 -2.64
N ASP A 168 -17.91 -13.83 -3.68
CA ASP A 168 -17.86 -14.39 -5.03
C ASP A 168 -16.69 -13.83 -5.87
N ASP A 169 -16.55 -14.32 -7.10
CA ASP A 169 -15.52 -13.90 -8.06
C ASP A 169 -16.04 -12.90 -9.09
N GLU A 170 -17.03 -12.08 -8.72
CA GLU A 170 -17.67 -11.13 -9.63
C GLU A 170 -17.05 -9.74 -9.56
N MET A 171 -17.19 -8.97 -10.65
CA MET A 171 -16.65 -7.60 -10.79
C MET A 171 -17.05 -6.68 -9.62
N HIS A 172 -18.25 -6.89 -9.06
CA HIS A 172 -18.76 -6.11 -7.95
C HIS A 172 -18.06 -6.41 -6.62
N ASN A 173 -17.38 -7.54 -6.48
CA ASN A 173 -16.70 -7.94 -5.26
C ASN A 173 -15.19 -7.64 -5.33
N TYR A 174 -14.71 -6.92 -6.34
CA TYR A 174 -13.28 -6.61 -6.50
C TYR A 174 -12.95 -5.14 -6.22
N GLN A 175 -11.81 -4.92 -5.56
CA GLN A 175 -11.20 -3.61 -5.32
C GLN A 175 -9.69 -3.60 -5.57
N ALA A 176 -9.13 -2.45 -5.96
CA ALA A 176 -7.72 -2.25 -6.27
C ALA A 176 -6.98 -1.77 -5.02
N LEU A 177 -6.06 -2.56 -4.45
CA LEU A 177 -5.27 -2.18 -3.26
C LEU A 177 -3.78 -2.29 -3.54
N CYS A 178 -2.96 -1.40 -2.97
CA CYS A 178 -1.52 -1.62 -2.98
C CYS A 178 -1.16 -2.81 -2.09
N TYR A 179 -0.04 -3.49 -2.36
CA TYR A 179 0.36 -4.70 -1.63
C TYR A 179 0.37 -4.53 -0.10
N THR A 180 0.70 -3.32 0.40
CA THR A 180 0.68 -3.01 1.84
C THR A 180 -0.74 -2.90 2.39
N CYS A 181 -1.62 -2.19 1.69
CA CYS A 181 -3.02 -2.05 2.09
C CYS A 181 -3.73 -3.41 2.05
N ASN A 182 -3.49 -4.19 1.00
CA ASN A 182 -4.05 -5.53 0.86
C ASN A 182 -3.61 -6.46 2.01
N SER A 183 -2.30 -6.51 2.30
CA SER A 183 -1.77 -7.32 3.40
C SER A 183 -2.24 -6.87 4.79
N GLN A 184 -2.59 -5.60 4.97
CA GLN A 184 -3.13 -5.07 6.22
C GLN A 184 -4.63 -5.35 6.41
N LYS A 185 -5.43 -5.30 5.34
CA LYS A 185 -6.87 -5.61 5.36
C LYS A 185 -7.14 -7.02 5.89
N ARG A 186 -6.34 -8.00 5.44
CA ARG A 186 -6.50 -9.43 5.74
C ARG A 186 -7.91 -9.94 5.36
N ASP A 187 -8.15 -11.21 5.63
CA ASP A 187 -9.43 -11.88 5.41
C ASP A 187 -10.49 -11.58 6.49
N THR A 188 -10.21 -10.61 7.37
CA THR A 188 -11.07 -10.21 8.49
C THR A 188 -11.87 -8.92 8.24
N ASP A 189 -11.58 -8.22 7.16
CA ASP A 189 -12.18 -6.91 6.84
C ASP A 189 -12.93 -7.00 5.50
N GLN A 190 -14.20 -6.57 5.51
CA GLN A 190 -15.11 -6.56 4.36
C GLN A 190 -15.33 -5.15 3.77
N THR A 191 -14.52 -4.17 4.19
CA THR A 191 -14.73 -2.78 3.80
C THR A 191 -14.56 -2.59 2.29
N ASP A 192 -15.55 -1.91 1.69
CA ASP A 192 -15.55 -1.51 0.30
C ASP A 192 -14.84 -0.15 0.16
N PHE A 193 -13.60 -0.17 -0.34
CA PHE A 193 -12.79 1.02 -0.48
C PHE A 193 -12.98 1.72 -1.84
N ARG A 194 -13.82 1.21 -2.74
CA ARG A 194 -13.90 1.67 -4.14
C ARG A 194 -14.23 3.16 -4.30
N GLY A 195 -15.01 3.71 -3.38
CA GLY A 195 -15.38 5.13 -3.39
C GLY A 195 -14.37 6.08 -2.74
N LEU A 196 -13.35 5.56 -2.03
CA LEU A 196 -12.39 6.41 -1.33
C LEU A 196 -11.48 7.18 -2.28
N VAL A 197 -11.13 6.61 -3.45
CA VAL A 197 -10.35 7.34 -4.48
C VAL A 197 -11.12 8.53 -5.00
N ASP A 198 -12.41 8.35 -5.28
CA ASP A 198 -13.28 9.42 -5.75
C ASP A 198 -13.40 10.53 -4.72
N ILE A 199 -13.46 10.16 -3.43
CA ILE A 199 -13.40 11.13 -2.33
C ILE A 199 -12.09 11.92 -2.40
N TYR A 200 -10.92 11.27 -2.53
CA TYR A 200 -9.62 11.97 -2.64
C TYR A 200 -9.45 12.82 -3.92
N ASN A 201 -10.25 12.57 -4.95
CA ASN A 201 -10.25 13.33 -6.20
C ASN A 201 -11.30 14.45 -6.23
N GLN A 202 -12.19 14.53 -5.24
CA GLN A 202 -13.20 15.59 -5.19
C GLN A 202 -12.53 16.97 -5.26
N ARG A 203 -13.01 17.81 -6.17
CA ARG A 203 -12.61 19.22 -6.34
C ARG A 203 -13.85 20.06 -6.57
N ASP A 204 -13.77 21.33 -6.21
CA ASP A 204 -14.78 22.35 -6.52
C ASP A 204 -14.11 23.42 -7.39
N GLU A 205 -14.65 23.61 -8.60
CA GLU A 205 -14.19 24.58 -9.61
C GLU A 205 -14.18 26.02 -9.11
N ASN A 206 -15.06 26.33 -8.15
CA ASN A 206 -15.21 27.67 -7.58
C ASN A 206 -14.43 27.84 -6.26
N CYS A 207 -13.67 26.83 -5.83
CA CYS A 207 -12.88 26.91 -4.61
C CYS A 207 -11.44 27.38 -4.89
N ASP A 208 -11.03 28.45 -4.20
CA ASP A 208 -9.67 29.01 -4.30
C ASP A 208 -8.56 28.01 -3.92
N PHE A 209 -8.85 27.07 -3.00
CA PHE A 209 -7.86 26.13 -2.48
C PHE A 209 -7.71 24.89 -3.36
N CYS A 210 -8.74 24.50 -4.11
CA CYS A 210 -8.69 23.33 -5.00
C CYS A 210 -7.60 23.44 -6.08
N TYR A 211 -7.32 24.66 -6.54
CA TYR A 211 -6.37 24.91 -7.64
C TYR A 211 -5.17 25.76 -7.23
N MET A 212 -5.04 26.07 -5.94
CA MET A 212 -3.85 26.73 -5.37
C MET A 212 -3.41 27.98 -6.14
N LYS A 213 -4.36 28.78 -6.66
CA LYS A 213 -4.05 29.96 -7.47
C LYS A 213 -3.07 30.85 -6.70
N SER A 214 -1.86 31.06 -7.23
CA SER A 214 -0.82 31.95 -6.69
C SER A 214 -0.20 31.59 -5.33
N ARG A 215 -0.28 30.34 -4.86
CA ARG A 215 0.31 29.93 -3.56
C ARG A 215 1.53 29.03 -3.71
N SER A 216 2.61 29.40 -3.02
CA SER A 216 3.84 28.60 -2.95
C SER A 216 3.71 27.52 -1.88
N VAL A 217 3.60 26.27 -2.29
CA VAL A 217 3.60 25.12 -1.39
C VAL A 217 4.96 25.02 -0.69
N VAL A 218 4.93 24.89 0.63
CA VAL A 218 6.13 24.75 1.49
C VAL A 218 6.28 23.31 1.96
N TYR A 219 5.17 22.66 2.32
CA TYR A 219 5.12 21.28 2.76
C TYR A 219 4.10 20.51 1.92
N GLU A 220 4.41 19.26 1.61
CA GLU A 220 3.53 18.40 0.84
C GLU A 220 3.61 16.95 1.33
N THR A 221 2.45 16.32 1.43
CA THR A 221 2.29 14.88 1.61
C THR A 221 1.45 14.32 0.46
N ASN A 222 1.09 13.04 0.53
CA ASN A 222 0.19 12.45 -0.46
C ASN A 222 -1.21 13.08 -0.44
N LEU A 223 -1.69 13.59 0.70
CA LEU A 223 -3.09 14.01 0.89
C LEU A 223 -3.25 15.49 1.28
N ALA A 224 -2.21 16.13 1.81
CA ALA A 224 -2.26 17.49 2.33
C ALA A 224 -1.09 18.34 1.82
N VAL A 225 -1.29 19.66 1.81
CA VAL A 225 -0.26 20.66 1.51
C VAL A 225 -0.29 21.77 2.56
N GLY A 226 0.88 22.35 2.86
CA GLY A 226 1.05 23.46 3.79
C GLY A 226 1.77 24.63 3.13
N PHE A 227 1.29 25.85 3.37
CA PHE A 227 1.86 27.09 2.82
C PHE A 227 1.56 28.29 3.74
N PHE A 228 2.41 29.31 3.67
CA PHE A 228 2.22 30.52 4.49
C PHE A 228 0.96 31.29 4.08
N ASP A 229 0.25 31.82 5.08
CA ASP A 229 -0.90 32.68 4.87
C ASP A 229 -0.47 34.01 4.22
N LEU A 230 -1.28 34.52 3.30
CA LEU A 230 -1.06 35.82 2.65
C LEU A 230 -1.33 36.98 3.63
N TYR A 231 -2.18 36.76 4.62
CA TYR A 231 -2.57 37.71 5.66
C TYR A 231 -2.27 37.11 7.04
N PRO A 232 -0.98 36.93 7.39
CA PRO A 232 -0.59 36.23 8.59
C PRO A 232 -1.01 36.98 9.87
N VAL A 233 -1.61 36.26 10.84
CA VAL A 233 -1.91 36.82 12.18
C VAL A 233 -0.61 37.06 12.95
N THR A 234 0.35 36.16 12.82
CA THR A 234 1.73 36.30 13.31
C THR A 234 2.70 35.82 12.24
N LEU A 235 3.96 36.28 12.30
CA LEU A 235 4.99 35.84 11.35
C LEU A 235 5.11 34.30 11.35
N TYR A 236 5.11 33.72 10.14
CA TYR A 236 5.06 32.29 9.83
C TYR A 236 3.70 31.59 10.07
N HIS A 237 2.61 32.34 10.21
CA HIS A 237 1.25 31.78 10.15
C HIS A 237 1.07 30.96 8.86
N MET A 238 0.69 29.71 9.03
CA MET A 238 0.55 28.74 7.94
C MET A 238 -0.88 28.20 7.87
N LEU A 239 -1.33 27.96 6.63
CA LEU A 239 -2.52 27.18 6.35
C LEU A 239 -2.11 25.78 5.87
N ILE A 240 -2.79 24.77 6.39
CA ILE A 240 -2.61 23.37 6.00
C ILE A 240 -3.95 22.87 5.49
N ILE A 241 -3.98 22.44 4.23
CA ILE A 241 -5.21 22.06 3.54
C ILE A 241 -5.08 20.66 2.96
N LEU A 242 -6.22 20.07 2.63
CA LEU A 242 -6.27 18.81 1.90
C LEU A 242 -6.20 19.09 0.41
N LYS A 243 -5.58 18.17 -0.33
CA LYS A 243 -5.55 18.24 -1.79
C LYS A 243 -6.96 18.11 -2.35
N ARG A 244 -7.80 17.25 -1.76
CA ARG A 244 -9.22 17.17 -2.09
C ARG A 244 -10.01 18.31 -1.49
N HIS A 245 -11.14 18.60 -2.12
CA HIS A 245 -12.17 19.44 -1.55
C HIS A 245 -12.91 18.69 -0.45
N VAL A 246 -12.95 19.30 0.72
CA VAL A 246 -13.73 18.89 1.87
C VAL A 246 -14.07 20.15 2.63
N CYS A 247 -15.33 20.38 2.98
CA CYS A 247 -15.74 21.71 3.42
C CYS A 247 -15.05 22.15 4.70
N ASP A 248 -14.91 21.26 5.69
CA ASP A 248 -14.35 21.58 7.00
C ASP A 248 -13.66 20.36 7.65
N TYR A 249 -13.21 20.54 8.90
CA TYR A 249 -12.50 19.51 9.65
C TYR A 249 -13.33 18.25 9.91
N PHE A 250 -14.66 18.37 10.01
CA PHE A 250 -15.53 17.24 10.33
C PHE A 250 -15.75 16.30 9.15
N GLY A 251 -15.42 16.74 7.94
CA GLY A 251 -15.43 15.89 6.75
C GLY A 251 -14.15 15.07 6.52
N LEU A 252 -13.15 15.19 7.40
CA LEU A 252 -11.84 14.55 7.21
C LEU A 252 -11.86 13.05 7.49
N LEU A 253 -11.08 12.32 6.69
CA LEU A 253 -10.78 10.92 6.91
C LEU A 253 -9.53 10.77 7.79
N GLN A 254 -9.39 9.64 8.49
CA GLN A 254 -8.23 9.40 9.36
C GLN A 254 -6.86 9.57 8.66
N PRO A 255 -6.65 9.11 7.41
CA PRO A 255 -5.39 9.34 6.69
C PRO A 255 -5.08 10.82 6.46
N GLU A 256 -6.11 11.65 6.30
CA GLU A 256 -5.99 13.09 6.08
C GLU A 256 -5.60 13.82 7.37
N ILE A 257 -6.20 13.40 8.50
CA ILE A 257 -5.81 13.87 9.83
C ILE A 257 -4.33 13.55 10.09
N ASN A 258 -3.87 12.36 9.72
CA ASN A 258 -2.47 11.97 9.86
C ASN A 258 -1.56 12.85 8.97
N ALA A 259 -1.92 13.03 7.71
CA ALA A 259 -1.18 13.87 6.76
C ALA A 259 -1.05 15.33 7.24
N ILE A 260 -2.13 15.89 7.77
CA ILE A 260 -2.11 17.24 8.38
C ILE A 260 -1.17 17.29 9.58
N ASN A 261 -1.28 16.32 10.49
CA ASN A 261 -0.43 16.27 11.68
C ASN A 261 1.06 16.12 11.34
N ASP A 262 1.40 15.38 10.29
CA ASP A 262 2.77 15.25 9.82
C ASP A 262 3.32 16.59 9.34
N ILE A 263 2.52 17.38 8.62
CA ILE A 263 2.90 18.75 8.20
C ILE A 263 3.02 19.66 9.43
N ILE A 264 2.07 19.64 10.36
CA ILE A 264 2.12 20.47 11.59
C ILE A 264 3.42 20.24 12.36
N LYS A 265 3.80 18.97 12.58
CA LYS A 265 5.00 18.61 13.34
C LYS A 265 6.28 19.06 12.64
N GLN A 266 6.36 18.88 11.32
CA GLN A 266 7.51 19.33 10.52
C GLN A 266 7.61 20.87 10.53
N ALA A 267 6.51 21.57 10.23
CA ALA A 267 6.46 23.02 10.22
C ALA A 267 6.83 23.62 11.58
N LYS A 268 6.35 23.03 12.69
CA LYS A 268 6.76 23.43 14.04
C LYS A 268 8.28 23.39 14.21
N GLN A 269 8.90 22.24 13.90
CA GLN A 269 10.34 22.04 14.08
C GLN A 269 11.15 23.05 13.25
N ASP A 270 10.76 23.25 11.99
CA ASP A 270 11.44 24.18 11.09
C ASP A 270 11.28 25.63 11.52
N ILE A 271 10.08 26.03 11.98
CA ILE A 271 9.80 27.38 12.46
C ILE A 271 10.62 27.67 13.72
N GLU A 272 10.64 26.77 14.70
CA GLU A 272 11.46 26.92 15.92
C GLU A 272 12.96 26.94 15.63
N ALA A 273 13.40 26.25 14.57
CA ALA A 273 14.79 26.30 14.12
C ALA A 273 15.15 27.65 13.47
N LYS A 274 14.21 28.24 12.72
CA LYS A 274 14.39 29.53 12.02
C LYS A 274 14.20 30.74 12.92
N ASP A 275 13.30 30.65 13.90
CA ASP A 275 12.96 31.74 14.82
C ASP A 275 12.87 31.21 16.26
N ARG A 276 13.95 31.44 17.01
CA ARG A 276 14.08 31.03 18.42
C ARG A 276 13.17 31.82 19.38
N SER A 277 12.56 32.92 18.93
CA SER A 277 11.61 33.69 19.75
C SER A 277 10.23 33.03 19.83
N VAL A 278 9.94 32.08 18.94
CA VAL A 278 8.70 31.30 18.99
C VAL A 278 8.73 30.37 20.20
N MET A 279 7.76 30.55 21.09
CA MET A 279 7.66 29.82 22.37
C MET A 279 6.36 29.03 22.51
N GLY A 280 5.48 29.09 21.51
CA GLY A 280 4.24 28.35 21.51
C GLY A 280 3.57 28.37 20.14
N PHE A 281 2.47 27.63 20.03
CA PHE A 281 1.67 27.58 18.81
C PHE A 281 0.19 27.51 19.18
N ASN A 282 -0.65 28.16 18.38
CA ASN A 282 -2.07 27.83 18.31
C ASN A 282 -2.34 27.03 17.04
N ILE A 283 -3.15 25.98 17.18
CA ILE A 283 -3.66 25.19 16.07
C ILE A 283 -5.17 25.31 16.12
N GLY A 284 -5.81 25.62 14.99
CA GLY A 284 -7.26 25.80 14.93
C GLY A 284 -7.83 25.66 13.53
N ALA A 285 -9.13 25.43 13.45
CA ALA A 285 -9.90 25.44 12.21
C ALA A 285 -11.26 26.05 12.48
N ASN A 286 -11.75 26.84 11.54
CA ASN A 286 -13.13 27.31 11.55
C ASN A 286 -13.97 26.34 10.71
N CYS A 287 -15.07 25.85 11.28
CA CYS A 287 -15.95 24.89 10.62
C CYS A 287 -17.35 25.49 10.48
N GLY A 288 -17.71 25.84 9.25
CA GLY A 288 -18.95 26.55 8.92
C GLY A 288 -18.82 28.08 8.99
N VAL A 289 -19.68 28.77 8.23
CA VAL A 289 -19.64 30.23 8.06
C VAL A 289 -19.84 31.00 9.37
N HIS A 290 -20.67 30.48 10.29
CA HIS A 290 -20.91 31.09 11.59
C HIS A 290 -19.73 30.95 12.57
N ALA A 291 -18.82 30.02 12.32
CA ALA A 291 -17.55 29.91 13.02
C ALA A 291 -16.46 30.80 12.41
N GLY A 292 -16.78 31.63 11.41
CA GLY A 292 -15.83 32.51 10.73
C GLY A 292 -15.05 31.82 9.60
N GLN A 293 -15.53 30.70 9.09
CA GLN A 293 -14.92 30.05 7.92
C GLN A 293 -15.29 30.81 6.64
N THR A 294 -14.30 31.40 5.97
CA THR A 294 -14.50 32.22 4.76
C THR A 294 -14.34 31.41 3.47
N ILE A 295 -13.45 30.42 3.47
CA ILE A 295 -13.24 29.49 2.35
C ILE A 295 -13.73 28.12 2.81
N LEU A 296 -14.77 27.61 2.15
CA LEU A 296 -15.40 26.31 2.45
C LEU A 296 -14.57 25.14 1.91
N HIS A 297 -13.29 25.15 2.25
CA HIS A 297 -12.33 24.08 2.04
C HIS A 297 -11.52 23.97 3.33
N CYS A 298 -11.48 22.79 3.93
CA CYS A 298 -10.85 22.56 5.22
C CYS A 298 -9.42 23.06 5.22
N HIS A 299 -9.15 24.01 6.11
CA HIS A 299 -7.83 24.55 6.35
C HIS A 299 -7.61 24.66 7.84
N LEU A 300 -6.49 24.10 8.29
CA LEU A 300 -6.02 24.27 9.65
C LEU A 300 -5.00 25.40 9.67
N HIS A 301 -5.16 26.26 10.65
CA HIS A 301 -4.21 27.30 11.00
C HIS A 301 -3.14 26.71 11.91
N LEU A 302 -1.88 26.98 11.61
CA LEU A 302 -0.76 26.82 12.52
C LEU A 302 -0.17 28.22 12.76
N ILE A 303 -0.38 28.76 13.96
CA ILE A 303 -0.06 30.15 14.33
C ILE A 303 1.07 30.12 15.38
N PRO A 304 2.31 30.48 15.01
CA PRO A 304 3.42 30.58 15.95
C PRO A 304 3.21 31.75 16.92
N ARG A 305 3.55 31.54 18.20
CA ARG A 305 3.36 32.49 19.30
C ARG A 305 4.68 32.89 19.95
N ARG A 306 4.79 34.14 20.36
CA ARG A 306 5.98 34.74 21.00
C ARG A 306 5.57 35.38 22.32
N ALA A 307 6.50 35.59 23.26
CA ALA A 307 6.17 36.37 24.45
C ALA A 307 5.79 37.80 24.05
N GLY A 308 4.71 38.31 24.66
CA GLY A 308 4.26 39.68 24.46
C GLY A 308 3.53 39.94 23.13
N ASP A 309 3.23 38.90 22.33
CA ASP A 309 2.43 39.06 21.11
C ASP A 309 0.93 39.34 21.40
N VAL A 310 0.50 39.12 22.63
CA VAL A 310 -0.77 39.55 23.20
C VAL A 310 -0.55 39.96 24.65
N GLU A 311 -1.30 40.94 25.14
CA GLU A 311 -1.20 41.45 26.52
C GLU A 311 -1.48 40.38 27.58
N ASP A 312 -2.56 39.61 27.40
CA ASP A 312 -2.93 38.48 28.26
C ASP A 312 -3.26 37.25 27.40
N PRO A 313 -2.38 36.22 27.36
CA PRO A 313 -2.63 35.00 26.60
C PRO A 313 -3.64 34.06 27.27
N ILE A 314 -4.04 34.32 28.53
CA ILE A 314 -4.99 33.47 29.26
C ILE A 314 -6.33 33.44 28.51
N GLY A 315 -6.87 32.24 28.38
CA GLY A 315 -8.12 31.99 27.66
C GLY A 315 -7.90 31.50 26.23
N GLY A 316 -6.80 31.86 25.56
CA GLY A 316 -6.45 31.34 24.24
C GLY A 316 -7.62 31.32 23.26
N VAL A 317 -8.07 30.12 22.88
CA VAL A 317 -9.21 29.88 21.97
C VAL A 317 -10.51 30.56 22.40
N ARG A 318 -10.71 30.84 23.70
CA ARG A 318 -11.89 31.56 24.19
C ARG A 318 -12.00 32.98 23.62
N ASN A 319 -10.90 33.57 23.17
CA ASN A 319 -10.89 34.88 22.52
C ASN A 319 -11.54 34.87 21.12
N VAL A 320 -11.95 33.70 20.61
CA VAL A 320 -12.80 33.60 19.41
C VAL A 320 -14.12 34.34 19.62
N ILE A 321 -14.66 34.33 20.86
CA ILE A 321 -15.76 35.22 21.24
C ILE A 321 -15.17 36.43 21.97
N PRO A 322 -15.26 37.64 21.40
CA PRO A 322 -14.73 38.84 22.02
C PRO A 322 -15.20 38.99 23.48
N GLY A 323 -14.26 39.26 24.38
CA GLY A 323 -14.53 39.44 25.82
C GLY A 323 -14.61 38.15 26.66
N GLN A 324 -14.60 36.96 26.05
CA GLN A 324 -14.72 35.67 26.79
C GLN A 324 -13.37 35.04 27.19
N GLY A 325 -12.24 35.67 26.81
CA GLY A 325 -10.89 35.19 27.10
C GLY A 325 -10.57 35.10 28.58
N ASN A 326 -10.79 36.18 29.32
CA ASN A 326 -10.45 36.26 30.74
C ASN A 326 -11.53 35.61 31.63
N TYR A 327 -11.55 34.29 31.63
CA TYR A 327 -12.51 33.51 32.43
C TYR A 327 -12.25 33.59 33.94
N LYS A 328 -11.06 34.03 34.35
CA LYS A 328 -10.72 34.19 35.77
C LYS A 328 -11.53 35.30 36.44
N LYS A 329 -12.04 36.26 35.67
CA LYS A 329 -12.97 37.29 36.16
C LYS A 329 -14.29 36.73 36.69
N PHE A 330 -14.64 35.47 36.36
CA PHE A 330 -15.87 34.81 36.82
C PHE A 330 -15.65 33.84 37.99
N LEU A 331 -14.42 33.72 38.50
CA LEU A 331 -14.07 32.83 39.62
C LEU A 331 -14.12 33.53 40.99
N HIS A 332 -14.72 34.72 41.07
CA HIS A 332 -14.83 35.52 42.29
C HIS A 332 -16.28 35.72 42.70
#